data_AF-A0A2Z7A811-F1
#
_entry.id   AF-A0A2Z7A811-F1
#
_cell.length_a   1.000
_cell.length_b   1.000
_cell.length_c   1.000
_cell.angle_alpha   90.00
_cell.angle_beta   90.00
_cell.angle_gamma   90.00
#
_symmetry.space_group_name_H-M   'P 1'
#
loop_
_entity.id
_entity.type
_entity.pdbx_description
1 polymer ?
#
loop_
_entity_poly.entity_id
_entity_poly.type
_entity_poly.pdbx_seq_one_letter_code
_entity_poly.pdbx_strand_id
1 'polypeptide(L)'
;MSSAGLVSMIPKSAKIRATPVGKNFELSIDAPKVNELRKYGGDSKHDHNLYVPTKNPVTESMLEPFIVNPKIQLSPEISDLINRTMSGLDSGKCPIRSSEGTGGAYFMLDPSGTKYLSVFKPIDEEPMAVNNPRGLPLSEDGEGLKKGTRVGEGALRECAVYLLDHPMSGRRSFTGELMGFAGVPPTVYVKCLHSGFNHPDGVSVKTGSLQMFMENDGSCEDMGPSAFPVKEVHKIAVLDMRMANADRHAGNILVSKGEDGQTVLIPIDHGYCLPYSFEDCTFDWLYWPQARQPFSAETVEYIRSMDAETDMALLKFYGWDLPLECARVLRISTMLLKKGTEKGLTPFAIGSMMCRETVRKESVIEEIIQEAWDSVIPVCSEAAFLDSVSIIMDSYLEEMV
;
A
#
# COMPACT_ATOMS: atom_id res chain seq x y z
N MET A 1 2.50 19.68 -15.64
CA MET A 1 3.71 19.31 -14.87
C MET A 1 3.97 17.84 -15.14
N SER A 2 5.22 17.49 -15.43
CA SER A 2 5.66 16.22 -16.01
C SER A 2 5.21 15.00 -15.18
N SER A 3 4.25 14.23 -15.70
CA SER A 3 3.85 12.91 -15.21
C SER A 3 4.96 11.89 -15.53
N ALA A 4 5.74 11.51 -14.52
CA ALA A 4 6.66 10.38 -14.62
C ALA A 4 5.86 9.08 -14.44
N GLY A 5 5.30 8.56 -15.54
CA GLY A 5 4.62 7.27 -15.56
C GLY A 5 5.61 6.10 -15.53
N LEU A 6 5.40 5.16 -14.62
CA LEU A 6 6.11 3.88 -14.56
C LEU A 6 5.40 2.83 -15.44
N VAL A 7 6.15 1.83 -15.89
CA VAL A 7 5.70 0.72 -16.74
C VAL A 7 6.34 -0.58 -16.23
N SER A 8 5.47 -1.49 -15.79
CA SER A 8 5.62 -2.96 -15.60
C SER A 8 6.47 -3.49 -14.43
N MET A 9 5.76 -4.00 -13.41
CA MET A 9 6.27 -5.03 -12.49
C MET A 9 6.16 -6.45 -13.11
N ILE A 10 7.09 -6.81 -14.00
CA ILE A 10 7.25 -8.19 -14.52
C ILE A 10 8.75 -8.56 -14.60
N PRO A 11 9.16 -9.80 -14.23
CA PRO A 11 10.50 -10.28 -14.57
C PRO A 11 10.68 -10.36 -16.10
N LYS A 12 11.69 -9.64 -16.62
CA LYS A 12 11.99 -9.51 -18.06
C LYS A 12 11.90 -10.84 -18.81
N SER A 13 10.97 -10.95 -19.77
CA SER A 13 10.98 -11.99 -20.80
C SER A 13 11.92 -11.62 -21.96
N ALA A 14 12.49 -12.63 -22.62
CA ALA A 14 13.46 -12.47 -23.69
C ALA A 14 12.88 -11.65 -24.86
N LYS A 15 13.66 -10.67 -25.35
CA LYS A 15 13.25 -9.82 -26.48
C LYS A 15 13.25 -10.62 -27.77
N ILE A 16 12.07 -10.83 -28.35
CA ILE A 16 11.89 -11.37 -29.69
C ILE A 16 11.92 -10.21 -30.69
N ARG A 17 12.81 -10.27 -31.68
CA ARG A 17 12.83 -9.32 -32.81
C ARG A 17 12.28 -10.00 -34.06
N ALA A 18 11.22 -9.42 -34.62
CA ALA A 18 10.72 -9.77 -35.94
C ALA A 18 11.20 -8.72 -36.95
N THR A 19 11.83 -9.16 -38.04
CA THR A 19 12.23 -8.27 -39.14
C THR A 19 11.43 -8.64 -40.39
N PRO A 20 10.76 -7.70 -41.08
CA PRO A 20 10.00 -8.02 -42.28
C PRO A 20 10.94 -8.34 -43.45
N VAL A 21 10.71 -9.47 -44.13
CA VAL A 21 11.37 -9.80 -45.40
C VAL A 21 10.30 -10.16 -46.42
N GLY A 22 9.89 -9.17 -47.23
CA GLY A 22 8.82 -9.34 -48.21
C GLY A 22 7.45 -9.59 -47.56
N LYS A 23 6.74 -10.65 -47.98
CA LYS A 23 5.39 -10.99 -47.46
C LYS A 23 5.37 -11.92 -46.24
N ASN A 24 6.53 -12.26 -45.66
CA ASN A 24 6.65 -13.10 -44.46
C ASN A 24 7.51 -12.43 -43.37
N PHE A 25 7.43 -12.93 -42.14
CA PHE A 25 8.21 -12.49 -40.98
C PHE A 25 9.20 -13.57 -40.55
N GLU A 26 10.45 -13.18 -40.30
CA GLU A 26 11.48 -14.04 -39.71
C GLU A 26 11.71 -13.64 -38.25
N LEU A 27 11.68 -14.62 -37.35
CA LEU A 27 11.80 -14.44 -35.90
C LEU A 27 13.20 -14.90 -35.44
N SER A 28 13.89 -14.05 -34.69
CA SER A 28 15.16 -14.40 -34.04
C SER A 28 15.07 -14.19 -32.52
N ILE A 29 15.67 -15.12 -31.78
CA ILE A 29 15.74 -15.15 -30.32
C ILE A 29 17.20 -14.97 -29.92
N ASP A 30 17.53 -13.85 -29.27
CA ASP A 30 18.87 -13.63 -28.71
C ASP A 30 18.95 -14.19 -27.29
N ALA A 31 19.71 -15.27 -27.11
CA ALA A 31 20.11 -15.79 -25.79
C ALA A 31 21.56 -15.35 -25.47
N PRO A 32 21.87 -14.90 -24.25
CA PRO A 32 23.25 -14.59 -23.87
C PRO A 32 24.07 -15.89 -23.81
N LYS A 33 25.10 -15.98 -24.67
CA LYS A 33 26.01 -17.12 -24.75
C LYS A 33 27.01 -17.12 -23.58
N VAL A 34 27.05 -18.25 -22.88
CA VAL A 34 28.18 -18.69 -22.04
C VAL A 34 29.35 -19.00 -22.97
N ASN A 35 30.50 -18.36 -22.77
CA ASN A 35 31.73 -18.67 -23.51
C ASN A 35 32.84 -19.06 -22.52
N GLU A 36 33.13 -20.37 -22.48
CA GLU A 36 34.40 -20.90 -21.99
C GLU A 36 35.49 -20.82 -23.06
N LEU A 37 36.67 -20.41 -22.58
CA LEU A 37 38.05 -20.67 -23.04
C LEU A 37 38.41 -20.71 -24.54
N ARG A 38 39.42 -19.89 -24.89
CA ARG A 38 40.63 -20.34 -25.60
C ARG A 38 41.85 -19.49 -25.24
N LYS A 39 42.95 -20.20 -24.95
CA LYS A 39 44.30 -19.74 -24.56
C LYS A 39 45.10 -19.13 -25.73
N TYR A 40 46.06 -18.25 -25.41
CA TYR A 40 47.42 -17.99 -25.94
C TYR A 40 47.75 -16.54 -25.51
N GLY A 41 48.80 -16.11 -24.82
CA GLY A 41 50.13 -16.59 -24.48
C GLY A 41 51.06 -15.37 -24.57
N GLY A 42 51.72 -14.93 -23.48
CA GLY A 42 52.69 -13.82 -23.51
C GLY A 42 52.95 -13.12 -22.16
N ASP A 43 54.16 -13.31 -21.64
CA ASP A 43 54.73 -12.88 -20.35
C ASP A 43 54.51 -11.43 -19.90
N SER A 44 54.31 -11.22 -18.58
CA SER A 44 55.29 -10.60 -17.64
C SER A 44 54.64 -10.10 -16.33
N LYS A 45 55.05 -10.71 -15.21
CA LYS A 45 55.13 -10.23 -13.80
C LYS A 45 54.24 -9.07 -13.32
N HIS A 46 53.37 -9.35 -12.35
CA HIS A 46 53.37 -8.69 -11.02
C HIS A 46 52.48 -9.48 -10.03
N ASP A 47 53.04 -9.80 -8.87
CA ASP A 47 52.35 -10.31 -7.67
C ASP A 47 51.25 -9.34 -7.25
N HIS A 48 50.00 -9.82 -7.17
CA HIS A 48 49.04 -9.33 -6.18
C HIS A 48 48.10 -10.48 -5.80
N ASN A 49 48.19 -10.84 -4.52
CA ASN A 49 47.31 -11.75 -3.80
C ASN A 49 45.86 -11.69 -4.28
N LEU A 50 45.37 -12.78 -4.89
CA LEU A 50 43.95 -13.03 -5.00
C LEU A 50 43.40 -13.21 -3.58
N TYR A 51 42.84 -12.14 -3.04
CA TYR A 51 41.98 -12.21 -1.88
C TYR A 51 40.77 -13.06 -2.27
N VAL A 52 40.83 -14.36 -1.98
CA VAL A 52 39.64 -15.20 -1.89
C VAL A 52 38.96 -14.77 -0.59
N PRO A 53 37.77 -14.14 -0.60
CA PRO A 53 37.03 -13.92 0.63
C PRO A 53 36.70 -15.30 1.18
N THR A 54 37.46 -15.67 2.21
CA THR A 54 37.29 -16.87 2.99
C THR A 54 36.01 -16.67 3.79
N LYS A 55 35.02 -17.53 3.56
CA LYS A 55 33.78 -17.71 4.35
C LYS A 55 33.17 -16.40 4.89
N ASN A 56 32.17 -15.87 4.19
CA ASN A 56 31.32 -14.82 4.76
C ASN A 56 30.90 -15.23 6.18
N PRO A 57 31.11 -14.39 7.20
CA PRO A 57 30.47 -14.61 8.49
C PRO A 57 28.98 -14.65 8.20
N VAL A 58 28.28 -15.65 8.73
CA VAL A 58 26.81 -15.68 8.72
C VAL A 58 26.38 -14.34 9.31
N THR A 59 25.95 -13.40 8.47
CA THR A 59 25.41 -12.14 8.94
C THR A 59 24.12 -12.50 9.62
N GLU A 60 24.12 -12.40 10.94
CA GLU A 60 22.97 -12.66 11.80
C GLU A 60 21.75 -11.94 11.20
N SER A 61 20.79 -12.75 10.75
CA SER A 61 19.55 -12.27 10.18
C SER A 61 18.49 -12.36 11.26
N MET A 62 17.57 -11.40 11.29
CA MET A 62 16.50 -11.38 12.27
C MET A 62 15.22 -10.91 11.57
N LEU A 63 14.10 -11.53 11.92
CA LEU A 63 12.77 -11.08 11.54
C LEU A 63 11.81 -11.45 12.65
N GLU A 64 11.31 -10.43 13.36
CA GLU A 64 10.45 -10.62 14.52
C GLU A 64 9.26 -9.67 14.45
N PRO A 65 8.06 -10.11 14.88
CA PRO A 65 6.93 -9.21 14.99
C PRO A 65 7.19 -8.15 16.06
N PHE A 66 6.81 -6.91 15.76
CA PHE A 66 6.88 -5.83 16.73
C PHE A 66 5.53 -5.74 17.47
N ILE A 67 5.48 -6.31 18.68
CA ILE A 67 4.25 -6.37 19.47
C ILE A 67 4.34 -5.38 20.63
N VAL A 68 3.55 -4.30 20.58
CA VAL A 68 3.48 -3.30 21.66
C VAL A 68 2.67 -3.82 22.85
N ASN A 69 1.55 -4.48 22.57
CA ASN A 69 0.65 -5.00 23.58
C ASN A 69 0.81 -6.53 23.67
N PRO A 70 1.31 -7.09 24.79
CA PRO A 70 1.61 -8.52 24.91
C PRO A 70 0.37 -9.42 24.87
N LYS A 71 -0.84 -8.84 24.90
CA LYS A 71 -2.10 -9.58 24.73
C LYS A 71 -2.42 -9.89 23.26
N ILE A 72 -1.71 -9.28 22.31
CA ILE A 72 -1.90 -9.55 20.89
C ILE A 72 -1.40 -10.95 20.57
N GLN A 73 -2.26 -11.75 19.96
CA GLN A 73 -1.90 -13.02 19.35
C GLN A 73 -1.97 -12.85 17.83
N LEU A 74 -0.87 -13.18 17.16
CA LEU A 74 -0.84 -13.21 15.69
C LEU A 74 -1.64 -14.40 15.19
N SER A 75 -2.29 -14.24 14.04
CA SER A 75 -2.94 -15.38 13.40
C SER A 75 -1.89 -16.43 13.00
N PRO A 76 -2.26 -17.72 12.89
CA PRO A 76 -1.37 -18.77 12.41
C PRO A 76 -0.74 -18.43 11.06
N GLU A 77 -1.48 -17.79 10.15
CA GLU A 77 -1.04 -17.43 8.81
C GLU A 77 0.00 -16.31 8.81
N ILE A 78 -0.18 -15.27 9.66
CA ILE A 78 0.84 -14.21 9.83
C ILE A 78 2.10 -14.79 10.48
N SER A 79 1.93 -15.68 11.46
CA SER A 79 3.05 -16.36 12.11
C SER A 79 3.83 -17.24 11.12
N ASP A 80 3.12 -18.00 10.27
CA ASP A 80 3.74 -18.79 9.20
C ASP A 80 4.46 -17.91 8.18
N LEU A 81 3.85 -16.78 7.77
CA LEU A 81 4.48 -15.82 6.86
C LEU A 81 5.83 -15.32 7.39
N ILE A 82 5.86 -14.90 8.67
CA ILE A 82 7.09 -14.46 9.33
C ILE A 82 8.12 -15.60 9.38
N ASN A 83 7.72 -16.78 9.85
CA ASN A 83 8.62 -17.94 9.99
C ASN A 83 9.21 -18.39 8.66
N ARG A 84 8.41 -18.44 7.59
CA ARG A 84 8.87 -18.83 6.25
C ARG A 84 9.74 -17.76 5.61
N THR A 85 9.43 -16.49 5.84
CA THR A 85 10.28 -15.37 5.39
C THR A 85 11.64 -15.44 6.09
N MET A 86 11.66 -15.66 7.41
CA MET A 86 12.89 -15.84 8.18
C MET A 86 13.69 -17.05 7.71
N SER A 87 13.02 -18.19 7.46
CA SER A 87 13.66 -19.39 6.89
C SER A 87 14.30 -19.13 5.52
N GLY A 88 13.72 -18.24 4.71
CA GLY A 88 14.31 -17.75 3.47
C GLY A 88 15.64 -17.02 3.71
N LEU A 89 15.67 -16.09 4.66
CA LEU A 89 16.87 -15.36 5.06
C LEU A 89 17.95 -16.31 5.60
N ASP A 90 17.60 -17.24 6.50
CA ASP A 90 18.51 -18.23 7.07
C ASP A 90 19.09 -19.19 6.01
N SER A 91 18.33 -19.43 4.93
CA SER A 91 18.78 -20.20 3.77
C SER A 91 19.66 -19.39 2.81
N GLY A 92 20.07 -18.19 3.21
CA GLY A 92 20.95 -17.30 2.44
C GLY A 92 20.24 -16.56 1.29
N LYS A 93 18.90 -16.47 1.31
CA LYS A 93 18.16 -15.71 0.30
C LYS A 93 18.13 -14.25 0.68
N CYS A 94 18.87 -13.42 -0.05
CA CYS A 94 18.89 -11.98 0.17
C CYS A 94 17.54 -11.34 -0.21
N PRO A 95 17.06 -10.34 0.55
CA PRO A 95 15.98 -9.45 0.13
C PRO A 95 16.31 -8.81 -1.22
N ILE A 96 15.31 -8.77 -2.12
CA ILE A 96 15.46 -8.18 -3.45
C ILE A 96 14.75 -6.83 -3.45
N ARG A 97 15.52 -5.75 -3.51
CA ARG A 97 14.94 -4.40 -3.63
C ARG A 97 14.17 -4.28 -4.94
N SER A 98 12.94 -3.79 -4.86
CA SER A 98 12.14 -3.43 -6.04
C SER A 98 12.90 -2.44 -6.90
N SER A 99 12.75 -2.51 -8.23
CA SER A 99 13.27 -1.48 -9.14
C SER A 99 12.38 -0.23 -9.18
N GLU A 100 11.14 -0.34 -8.71
CA GLU A 100 10.09 0.68 -8.80
C GLU A 100 9.78 1.33 -7.44
N GLY A 101 8.98 2.40 -7.47
CA GLY A 101 8.62 3.18 -6.29
C GLY A 101 9.68 4.19 -5.84
N THR A 102 9.29 5.03 -4.87
CA THR A 102 10.06 6.18 -4.37
C THR A 102 10.83 5.88 -3.07
N GLY A 103 10.52 4.77 -2.39
CA GLY A 103 11.19 4.32 -1.16
C GLY A 103 11.89 2.97 -1.30
N GLY A 104 12.33 2.43 -0.17
CA GLY A 104 12.80 1.06 -0.02
C GLY A 104 11.63 0.07 0.09
N ALA A 105 11.52 -0.83 -0.88
CA ALA A 105 10.61 -1.96 -0.86
C ALA A 105 11.38 -3.21 -1.26
N TYR A 106 11.27 -4.28 -0.47
CA TYR A 106 12.10 -5.48 -0.61
C TYR A 106 11.24 -6.73 -0.72
N PHE A 107 11.34 -7.43 -1.84
CA PHE A 107 10.75 -8.76 -1.99
C PHE A 107 11.56 -9.77 -1.18
N MET A 108 10.86 -10.51 -0.34
CA MET A 108 11.43 -11.54 0.50
C MET A 108 11.08 -12.91 -0.09
N LEU A 109 12.10 -13.76 -0.25
CA LEU A 109 11.97 -15.04 -0.92
C LEU A 109 11.66 -16.18 0.05
N ASP A 110 11.05 -17.23 -0.47
CA ASP A 110 10.96 -18.51 0.20
C ASP A 110 12.33 -19.21 0.32
N PRO A 111 12.46 -20.25 1.16
CA PRO A 111 13.73 -20.98 1.32
C PRO A 111 14.32 -21.55 0.02
N SER A 112 13.47 -21.91 -0.95
CA SER A 112 13.96 -22.38 -2.25
C SER A 112 14.51 -21.24 -3.11
N GLY A 113 14.05 -20.01 -2.90
CA GLY A 113 14.37 -18.84 -3.71
C GLY A 113 13.57 -18.77 -5.00
N THR A 114 12.45 -19.46 -5.08
CA THR A 114 11.62 -19.56 -6.29
C THR A 114 10.38 -18.67 -6.24
N LYS A 115 9.91 -18.33 -5.03
CA LYS A 115 8.70 -17.54 -4.83
C LYS A 115 8.95 -16.36 -3.91
N TYR A 116 8.30 -15.24 -4.20
CA TYR A 116 8.17 -14.13 -3.25
C TYR A 116 7.10 -14.50 -2.22
N LEU A 117 7.41 -14.30 -0.94
CA LEU A 117 6.50 -14.53 0.19
C LEU A 117 5.92 -13.23 0.71
N SER A 118 6.74 -12.20 0.82
CA SER A 118 6.36 -10.93 1.42
C SER A 118 7.12 -9.76 0.80
N VAL A 119 6.62 -8.56 1.03
CA VAL A 119 7.27 -7.29 0.73
C VAL A 119 7.52 -6.57 2.05
N PHE A 120 8.79 -6.30 2.34
CA PHE A 120 9.19 -5.50 3.50
C PHE A 120 9.48 -4.05 3.08
N LYS A 121 8.86 -3.09 3.78
CA LYS A 121 9.05 -1.64 3.57
C LYS A 121 9.56 -1.00 4.88
N PRO A 122 10.88 -0.77 5.02
CA PRO A 122 11.44 -0.17 6.23
C PRO A 122 11.20 1.33 6.31
N ILE A 123 10.85 1.82 7.50
CA ILE A 123 10.43 3.22 7.73
C ILE A 123 11.55 4.24 7.45
N ASP A 124 12.80 3.86 7.69
CA ASP A 124 13.96 4.73 7.49
C ASP A 124 14.36 4.83 6.01
N GLU A 125 13.72 4.05 5.13
CA GLU A 125 13.92 4.07 3.68
C GLU A 125 12.70 4.59 2.91
N GLU A 126 11.68 5.08 3.62
CA GLU A 126 10.53 5.75 3.01
C GLU A 126 10.98 6.93 2.11
N PRO A 127 10.10 7.43 1.22
CA PRO A 127 10.38 8.65 0.47
C PRO A 127 10.79 9.79 1.42
N MET A 128 11.92 10.43 1.12
CA MET A 128 12.49 11.52 1.93
C MET A 128 12.97 11.12 3.34
N ALA A 129 13.09 9.83 3.64
CA ALA A 129 13.69 9.33 4.87
C ALA A 129 15.23 9.30 4.81
N VAL A 130 15.86 9.23 5.99
CA VAL A 130 17.33 9.32 6.16
C VAL A 130 18.12 8.30 5.34
N ASN A 131 17.60 7.09 5.18
CA ASN A 131 18.23 6.00 4.45
C ASN A 131 17.50 5.69 3.14
N ASN A 132 16.81 6.67 2.54
CA ASN A 132 16.12 6.48 1.27
C ASN A 132 17.07 5.97 0.16
N PRO A 133 16.81 4.81 -0.46
CA PRO A 133 17.71 4.21 -1.45
C PRO A 133 17.59 4.83 -2.86
N ARG A 134 16.67 5.78 -3.06
CA ARG A 134 16.37 6.41 -4.35
C ARG A 134 17.01 7.79 -4.52
N GLY A 135 17.72 8.27 -3.50
CA GLY A 135 18.39 9.58 -3.55
C GLY A 135 17.43 10.75 -3.53
N LEU A 136 16.21 10.56 -2.99
CA LEU A 136 15.33 11.69 -2.70
C LEU A 136 15.90 12.54 -1.57
N PRO A 137 15.70 13.87 -1.59
CA PRO A 137 16.17 14.75 -0.52
C PRO A 137 15.47 14.40 0.80
N LEU A 138 16.19 14.57 1.91
CA LEU A 138 15.64 14.42 3.26
C LEU A 138 14.53 15.46 3.48
N SER A 139 13.47 15.07 4.18
CA SER A 139 12.43 16.02 4.61
C SER A 139 12.96 16.97 5.69
N GLU A 140 12.78 18.29 5.49
CA GLU A 140 13.23 19.32 6.43
C GLU A 140 12.28 19.54 7.61
N ASP A 141 10.97 19.41 7.37
CA ASP A 141 9.89 19.63 8.35
C ASP A 141 9.16 18.34 8.76
N GLY A 142 9.60 17.22 8.20
CA GLY A 142 9.04 15.89 8.42
C GLY A 142 7.80 15.59 7.58
N GLU A 143 7.35 16.49 6.71
CA GLU A 143 6.29 16.22 5.74
C GLU A 143 6.75 15.17 4.73
N GLY A 144 5.87 14.22 4.41
CA GLY A 144 6.09 13.19 3.41
C GLY A 144 5.84 13.67 1.98
N LEU A 145 5.82 12.73 1.03
CA LEU A 145 5.60 13.05 -0.39
C LEU A 145 4.17 13.56 -0.66
N LYS A 146 3.20 13.15 0.16
CA LYS A 146 1.79 13.57 0.08
C LYS A 146 1.47 14.53 1.22
N LYS A 147 0.72 15.59 0.93
CA LYS A 147 0.24 16.54 1.94
C LYS A 147 -0.59 15.82 2.99
N GLY A 148 -0.37 16.21 4.25
CA GLY A 148 -0.98 15.54 5.38
C GLY A 148 -0.39 14.15 5.68
N THR A 149 0.82 13.83 5.20
CA THR A 149 1.55 12.61 5.62
C THR A 149 2.92 12.99 6.17
N ARG A 150 3.50 12.13 7.01
CA ARG A 150 4.84 12.34 7.59
C ARG A 150 5.76 11.17 7.27
N VAL A 151 7.04 11.49 7.10
CA VAL A 151 8.10 10.49 6.86
C VAL A 151 8.23 9.56 8.06
N GLY A 152 8.28 8.25 7.80
CA GLY A 152 8.45 7.21 8.81
C GLY A 152 7.14 6.68 9.41
N GLU A 153 5.99 7.19 8.98
CA GLU A 153 4.67 6.74 9.44
C GLU A 153 3.98 5.76 8.47
N GLY A 154 4.51 5.58 7.26
CA GLY A 154 3.87 4.79 6.19
C GLY A 154 3.63 3.34 6.58
N ALA A 155 4.62 2.70 7.19
CA ALA A 155 4.50 1.30 7.62
C ALA A 155 3.40 1.06 8.67
N LEU A 156 3.13 2.04 9.56
CA LEU A 156 2.03 1.94 10.53
C LEU A 156 0.68 2.03 9.82
N ARG A 157 0.56 2.93 8.83
CA ARG A 157 -0.64 3.11 7.99
C ARG A 157 -0.96 1.85 7.19
N GLU A 158 0.05 1.20 6.62
CA GLU A 158 -0.08 -0.10 5.93
C GLU A 158 -0.67 -1.18 6.86
N CYS A 159 -0.15 -1.30 8.08
CA CYS A 159 -0.65 -2.27 9.07
C CYS A 159 -2.08 -1.93 9.52
N ALA A 160 -2.36 -0.64 9.74
CA ALA A 160 -3.66 -0.17 10.16
C ALA A 160 -4.74 -0.47 9.11
N VAL A 161 -4.45 -0.24 7.84
CA VAL A 161 -5.40 -0.48 6.76
C VAL A 161 -5.76 -1.97 6.66
N TYR A 162 -4.79 -2.87 6.84
CA TYR A 162 -5.08 -4.31 6.93
C TYR A 162 -5.98 -4.67 8.14
N LEU A 163 -5.68 -4.10 9.32
CA LEU A 163 -6.47 -4.33 10.53
C LEU A 163 -7.91 -3.85 10.37
N LEU A 164 -8.09 -2.69 9.72
CA LEU A 164 -9.39 -2.06 9.51
C LEU A 164 -10.15 -2.58 8.29
N ASP A 165 -9.50 -3.28 7.36
CA ASP A 165 -10.19 -4.03 6.31
C ASP A 165 -10.88 -5.25 6.93
N HIS A 166 -12.06 -5.04 7.50
CA HIS A 166 -12.82 -6.09 8.17
C HIS A 166 -13.52 -7.00 7.16
N PRO A 167 -13.65 -8.30 7.43
CA PRO A 167 -14.44 -9.20 6.60
C PRO A 167 -15.93 -8.86 6.67
N MET A 168 -16.69 -9.35 5.68
CA MET A 168 -18.15 -9.09 5.61
C MET A 168 -18.93 -9.72 6.77
N SER A 169 -18.40 -10.78 7.35
CA SER A 169 -18.96 -11.48 8.50
C SER A 169 -18.83 -10.72 9.82
N GLY A 170 -18.06 -9.62 9.85
CA GLY A 170 -17.89 -8.78 11.03
C GLY A 170 -16.43 -8.40 11.28
N ARG A 171 -16.10 -7.99 12.52
CA ARG A 171 -14.76 -7.50 12.84
C ARG A 171 -13.73 -8.63 12.79
N ARG A 172 -12.59 -8.35 12.17
CA ARG A 172 -11.45 -9.29 12.04
C ARG A 172 -11.02 -9.90 13.38
N SER A 173 -11.03 -9.11 14.45
CA SER A 173 -10.68 -9.55 15.80
C SER A 173 -11.61 -10.63 16.38
N PHE A 174 -12.83 -10.75 15.86
CA PHE A 174 -13.80 -11.78 16.27
C PHE A 174 -13.88 -12.95 15.30
N THR A 175 -13.76 -12.69 14.00
CA THR A 175 -13.97 -13.70 12.96
C THR A 175 -12.73 -14.54 12.69
N GLY A 176 -11.54 -13.95 12.86
CA GLY A 176 -10.26 -14.60 12.54
C GLY A 176 -10.03 -14.80 11.04
N GLU A 177 -10.89 -14.27 10.17
CA GLU A 177 -10.70 -14.38 8.72
C GLU A 177 -9.49 -13.58 8.28
N LEU A 178 -8.71 -14.17 7.36
CA LEU A 178 -7.46 -13.60 6.88
C LEU A 178 -7.66 -12.43 5.93
N MET A 179 -8.64 -12.52 5.02
CA MET A 179 -8.94 -11.48 4.04
C MET A 179 -10.12 -10.64 4.52
N GLY A 180 -10.03 -9.32 4.30
CA GLY A 180 -11.11 -8.40 4.62
C GLY A 180 -12.06 -8.20 3.44
N PHE A 181 -12.96 -7.23 3.56
CA PHE A 181 -13.91 -6.84 2.52
C PHE A 181 -13.21 -6.41 1.23
N ALA A 182 -12.22 -5.54 1.35
CA ALA A 182 -11.46 -5.03 0.21
C ALA A 182 -10.36 -5.98 -0.25
N GLY A 183 -9.94 -6.90 0.60
CA GLY A 183 -8.92 -7.89 0.28
C GLY A 183 -7.50 -7.34 0.43
N VAL A 184 -7.28 -6.44 1.39
CA VAL A 184 -5.94 -5.96 1.73
C VAL A 184 -5.09 -7.15 2.17
N PRO A 185 -3.92 -7.39 1.56
CA PRO A 185 -3.08 -8.52 1.92
C PRO A 185 -2.63 -8.44 3.40
N PRO A 186 -2.48 -9.59 4.08
CA PRO A 186 -1.97 -9.64 5.45
C PRO A 186 -0.72 -8.80 5.64
N THR A 187 -0.80 -7.83 6.54
CA THR A 187 0.27 -6.86 6.78
C THR A 187 0.54 -6.73 8.27
N VAL A 188 1.81 -6.87 8.66
CA VAL A 188 2.25 -6.86 10.07
C VAL A 188 3.48 -5.99 10.25
N TYR A 189 3.56 -5.29 11.39
CA TYR A 189 4.73 -4.47 11.73
C TYR A 189 5.83 -5.35 12.33
N VAL A 190 7.05 -5.26 11.81
CA VAL A 190 8.17 -6.14 12.17
C VAL A 190 9.46 -5.38 12.43
N LYS A 191 10.38 -6.01 13.15
CA LYS A 191 11.81 -5.69 13.19
C LYS A 191 12.52 -6.64 12.25
N CYS A 192 13.42 -6.13 11.41
CA CYS A 192 14.21 -6.95 10.51
C CYS A 192 15.68 -6.48 10.48
N LEU A 193 16.60 -7.44 10.63
CA LEU A 193 18.05 -7.24 10.46
C LEU A 193 18.49 -8.06 9.26
N HIS A 194 19.00 -7.39 8.23
CA HIS A 194 19.66 -8.04 7.11
C HIS A 194 20.58 -7.04 6.40
N SER A 195 21.75 -7.49 5.97
CA SER A 195 22.77 -6.65 5.29
C SER A 195 22.36 -6.18 3.89
N GLY A 196 21.38 -6.86 3.29
CA GLY A 196 20.82 -6.55 1.97
C GLY A 196 19.89 -5.33 1.89
N PHE A 197 19.53 -4.73 3.03
CA PHE A 197 18.81 -3.45 3.04
C PHE A 197 19.75 -2.25 2.86
N ASN A 198 19.21 -1.03 2.74
CA ASN A 198 20.05 0.15 2.56
C ASN A 198 20.62 0.65 3.89
N HIS A 199 21.92 0.48 4.08
CA HIS A 199 22.63 0.79 5.33
C HIS A 199 23.87 1.67 5.06
N PRO A 200 23.71 2.99 4.82
CA PRO A 200 24.86 3.86 4.54
C PRO A 200 25.87 3.91 5.70
N ASP A 201 25.39 3.84 6.95
CA ASP A 201 26.20 3.96 8.18
C ASP A 201 26.45 2.62 8.88
N GLY A 202 26.28 1.50 8.17
CA GLY A 202 26.47 0.15 8.70
C GLY A 202 25.17 -0.57 9.07
N VAL A 203 25.26 -1.90 9.14
CA VAL A 203 24.09 -2.78 9.28
C VAL A 203 23.43 -2.59 10.65
N SER A 204 22.15 -2.24 10.63
CA SER A 204 21.33 -2.03 11.84
C SER A 204 19.95 -2.67 11.70
N VAL A 205 19.25 -2.86 12.82
CA VAL A 205 17.87 -3.35 12.81
C VAL A 205 16.97 -2.27 12.24
N LYS A 206 16.16 -2.61 11.24
CA LYS A 206 15.12 -1.75 10.67
C LYS A 206 13.75 -2.17 11.16
N THR A 207 12.83 -1.22 11.28
CA THR A 207 11.41 -1.48 11.52
C THR A 207 10.60 -1.12 10.28
N GLY A 208 9.48 -1.80 10.05
CA GLY A 208 8.66 -1.56 8.87
C GLY A 208 7.48 -2.51 8.75
N SER A 209 6.73 -2.34 7.67
CA SER A 209 5.60 -3.22 7.35
C SER A 209 6.10 -4.42 6.56
N LEU A 210 5.66 -5.61 6.94
CA LEU A 210 5.80 -6.85 6.18
C LEU A 210 4.43 -7.24 5.65
N GLN A 211 4.22 -7.06 4.35
CA GLN A 211 2.98 -7.40 3.67
C GLN A 211 3.14 -8.71 2.91
N MET A 212 2.15 -9.60 2.99
CA MET A 212 2.10 -10.83 2.21
C MET A 212 2.14 -10.50 0.71
N PHE A 213 3.02 -11.18 -0.03
CA PHE A 213 3.06 -11.07 -1.48
C PHE A 213 1.91 -11.90 -2.07
N MET A 214 1.11 -11.27 -2.93
CA MET A 214 0.01 -11.92 -3.63
C MET A 214 0.41 -12.25 -5.06
N GLU A 215 0.26 -13.51 -5.47
CA GLU A 215 0.40 -13.90 -6.88
C GLU A 215 -0.67 -13.15 -7.72
N ASN A 216 -0.21 -12.51 -8.80
CA ASN A 216 -1.02 -11.59 -9.60
C ASN A 216 -0.57 -11.59 -11.07
N ASP A 217 -1.44 -11.06 -11.93
CA ASP A 217 -1.28 -10.97 -13.39
C ASP A 217 -0.94 -9.54 -13.85
N GLY A 218 -0.36 -8.71 -12.97
CA GLY A 218 -0.03 -7.31 -13.23
C GLY A 218 -0.94 -6.32 -12.48
N SER A 219 -0.78 -5.03 -12.80
CA SER A 219 -1.57 -3.96 -12.19
C SER A 219 -2.73 -3.52 -13.08
N CYS A 220 -3.66 -2.74 -12.53
CA CYS A 220 -4.74 -2.15 -13.32
C CYS A 220 -4.23 -1.12 -14.35
N GLU A 221 -3.01 -0.58 -14.25
CA GLU A 221 -2.43 0.33 -15.26
C GLU A 221 -2.25 -0.33 -16.62
N ASP A 222 -2.05 -1.65 -16.64
CA ASP A 222 -1.85 -2.43 -17.85
C ASP A 222 -3.17 -2.87 -18.51
N MET A 223 -4.33 -2.53 -17.91
CA MET A 223 -5.65 -3.03 -18.31
C MET A 223 -6.69 -1.91 -18.48
N GLY A 224 -7.67 -2.13 -19.36
CA GLY A 224 -8.79 -1.19 -19.53
C GLY A 224 -9.80 -1.31 -18.38
N PRO A 225 -10.19 -0.21 -17.70
CA PRO A 225 -11.01 -0.27 -16.49
C PRO A 225 -12.40 -0.86 -16.70
N SER A 226 -12.94 -0.81 -17.93
CA SER A 226 -14.23 -1.41 -18.26
C SER A 226 -14.30 -2.93 -18.08
N ALA A 227 -13.16 -3.61 -17.96
CA ALA A 227 -13.09 -5.06 -17.76
C ALA A 227 -13.24 -5.50 -16.29
N PHE A 228 -13.14 -4.56 -15.33
CA PHE A 228 -13.14 -4.90 -13.92
C PHE A 228 -14.56 -5.16 -13.38
N PRO A 229 -14.77 -6.18 -12.53
CA PRO A 229 -16.08 -6.39 -11.91
C PRO A 229 -16.47 -5.23 -11.00
N VAL A 230 -17.76 -4.85 -11.04
CA VAL A 230 -18.31 -3.76 -10.22
C VAL A 230 -18.06 -3.98 -8.73
N LYS A 231 -18.29 -5.21 -8.25
CA LYS A 231 -18.06 -5.58 -6.85
C LYS A 231 -16.62 -5.32 -6.40
N GLU A 232 -15.64 -5.62 -7.25
CA GLU A 232 -14.22 -5.44 -6.93
C GLU A 232 -13.82 -3.95 -6.87
N VAL A 233 -14.34 -3.12 -7.78
CA VAL A 233 -14.10 -1.67 -7.73
C VAL A 233 -14.76 -1.06 -6.50
N HIS A 234 -15.99 -1.47 -6.16
CA HIS A 234 -16.72 -0.95 -4.99
C HIS A 234 -16.04 -1.30 -3.67
N LYS A 235 -15.46 -2.49 -3.57
CA LYS A 235 -14.65 -2.93 -2.42
C LYS A 235 -13.51 -1.96 -2.12
N ILE A 236 -12.73 -1.62 -3.14
CA ILE A 236 -11.61 -0.70 -3.04
C ILE A 236 -12.11 0.73 -2.77
N ALA A 237 -13.18 1.15 -3.44
CA ALA A 237 -13.75 2.48 -3.23
C ALA A 237 -14.19 2.73 -1.78
N VAL A 238 -14.85 1.74 -1.17
CA VAL A 238 -15.25 1.79 0.24
C VAL A 238 -14.04 1.89 1.16
N LEU A 239 -12.99 1.10 0.91
CA LEU A 239 -11.76 1.15 1.70
C LEU A 239 -11.09 2.52 1.57
N ASP A 240 -10.85 2.98 0.35
CA ASP A 240 -10.09 4.21 0.10
C ASP A 240 -10.82 5.46 0.58
N MET A 241 -12.15 5.52 0.41
CA MET A 241 -12.94 6.63 0.97
C MET A 241 -12.87 6.62 2.49
N ARG A 242 -13.08 5.46 3.14
CA ARG A 242 -12.99 5.37 4.61
C ARG A 242 -11.59 5.73 5.13
N MET A 243 -10.54 5.34 4.41
CA MET A 243 -9.16 5.63 4.80
C MET A 243 -8.65 6.99 4.28
N ALA A 244 -9.45 7.74 3.52
CA ALA A 244 -9.05 9.00 2.89
C ALA A 244 -7.71 8.86 2.13
N ASN A 245 -7.59 7.82 1.31
CA ASN A 245 -6.32 7.49 0.63
C ASN A 245 -5.84 8.65 -0.27
N ALA A 246 -4.59 9.10 -0.07
CA ALA A 246 -3.98 10.19 -0.83
C ALA A 246 -3.19 9.73 -2.08
N ASP A 247 -3.19 8.44 -2.38
CA ASP A 247 -2.40 7.88 -3.48
C ASP A 247 -3.00 6.62 -4.13
N ARG A 248 -4.34 6.53 -4.22
CA ARG A 248 -4.93 5.42 -4.98
C ARG A 248 -4.86 5.71 -6.48
N HIS A 249 -3.83 5.19 -7.12
CA HIS A 249 -3.76 5.06 -8.58
C HIS A 249 -3.90 3.60 -9.04
N ALA A 250 -4.11 3.40 -10.34
CA ALA A 250 -4.30 2.08 -10.93
C ALA A 250 -3.09 1.12 -10.72
N GLY A 251 -1.89 1.65 -10.57
CA GLY A 251 -0.67 0.86 -10.28
C GLY A 251 -0.66 0.25 -8.88
N ASN A 252 -1.42 0.84 -7.95
CA ASN A 252 -1.59 0.35 -6.58
C ASN A 252 -2.76 -0.65 -6.46
N ILE A 253 -3.31 -1.11 -7.58
CA ILE A 253 -4.34 -2.14 -7.61
C ILE A 253 -3.84 -3.28 -8.49
N LEU A 254 -3.58 -4.43 -7.88
CA LEU A 254 -3.18 -5.62 -8.62
C LEU A 254 -4.40 -6.36 -9.16
N VAL A 255 -4.21 -7.06 -10.27
CA VAL A 255 -5.22 -7.92 -10.88
C VAL A 255 -4.81 -9.37 -10.70
N SER A 256 -5.73 -10.22 -10.28
CA SER A 256 -5.52 -11.66 -10.19
C SER A 256 -6.77 -12.42 -10.65
N LYS A 257 -6.69 -13.75 -10.66
CA LYS A 257 -7.82 -14.64 -10.96
C LYS A 257 -8.21 -15.41 -9.69
N GLY A 258 -9.48 -15.30 -9.32
CA GLY A 258 -10.08 -16.11 -8.27
C GLY A 258 -10.16 -17.59 -8.67
N GLU A 259 -10.53 -18.44 -7.71
CA GLU A 259 -10.64 -19.89 -7.93
C GLU A 259 -11.65 -20.26 -9.03
N ASP A 260 -12.66 -19.43 -9.23
CA ASP A 260 -13.69 -19.55 -10.27
C ASP A 260 -13.27 -18.91 -11.61
N GLY A 261 -12.04 -18.41 -11.71
CA GLY A 261 -11.50 -17.72 -12.88
C GLY A 261 -11.98 -16.28 -13.04
N GLN A 262 -12.79 -15.75 -12.11
CA GLN A 262 -13.19 -14.36 -12.16
C GLN A 262 -12.02 -13.44 -11.80
N THR A 263 -12.03 -12.24 -12.38
CA THR A 263 -11.05 -11.21 -12.03
C THR A 263 -11.27 -10.75 -10.59
N VAL A 264 -10.21 -10.75 -9.80
CA VAL A 264 -10.16 -10.22 -8.43
C VAL A 264 -9.19 -9.04 -8.41
N LEU A 265 -9.54 -7.98 -7.68
CA LEU A 265 -8.66 -6.82 -7.49
C LEU A 265 -8.07 -6.84 -6.08
N ILE A 266 -6.77 -6.57 -5.98
CA ILE A 266 -6.04 -6.60 -4.72
C ILE A 266 -5.44 -5.21 -4.47
N PRO A 267 -5.99 -4.42 -3.53
CA PRO A 267 -5.42 -3.12 -3.20
C PRO A 267 -4.11 -3.33 -2.43
N ILE A 268 -3.07 -2.62 -2.83
CA ILE A 268 -1.76 -2.59 -2.16
C ILE A 268 -1.34 -1.13 -1.92
N ASP A 269 -0.21 -0.95 -1.23
CA ASP A 269 0.46 0.33 -1.04
C ASP A 269 -0.41 1.40 -0.34
N HIS A 270 -0.66 1.18 0.95
CA HIS A 270 -1.53 2.04 1.78
C HIS A 270 -0.74 3.01 2.67
N GLY A 271 0.54 3.26 2.34
CA GLY A 271 1.40 4.15 3.12
C GLY A 271 0.91 5.60 3.24
N TYR A 272 0.00 6.02 2.34
CA TYR A 272 -0.59 7.36 2.32
C TYR A 272 -2.09 7.39 2.71
N CYS A 273 -2.56 6.36 3.42
CA CYS A 273 -3.89 6.34 4.04
C CYS A 273 -3.90 7.06 5.40
N LEU A 274 -5.08 7.50 5.84
CA LEU A 274 -5.38 8.19 7.11
C LEU A 274 -4.60 9.50 7.33
N PRO A 275 -4.45 10.38 6.31
CA PRO A 275 -3.65 11.60 6.42
C PRO A 275 -4.14 12.55 7.54
N TYR A 276 -3.34 13.56 7.86
CA TYR A 276 -3.68 14.64 8.79
C TYR A 276 -4.71 15.64 8.21
N SER A 277 -4.97 15.60 6.90
CA SER A 277 -5.97 16.41 6.20
C SER A 277 -6.48 15.70 4.94
N PHE A 278 -7.58 16.17 4.36
CA PHE A 278 -8.16 15.62 3.12
C PHE A 278 -7.52 16.19 1.83
N GLU A 279 -6.54 17.09 1.96
CA GLU A 279 -6.02 17.92 0.87
C GLU A 279 -5.56 17.14 -0.37
N ASP A 280 -4.89 15.99 -0.17
CA ASP A 280 -4.32 15.18 -1.25
C ASP A 280 -5.12 13.91 -1.56
N CYS A 281 -6.35 13.75 -1.04
CA CYS A 281 -7.19 12.58 -1.33
C CYS A 281 -7.32 12.35 -2.85
N THR A 282 -6.91 11.18 -3.32
CA THR A 282 -6.78 10.87 -4.75
C THR A 282 -7.26 9.46 -5.05
N PHE A 283 -8.25 9.35 -5.96
CA PHE A 283 -8.89 8.08 -6.33
C PHE A 283 -9.02 7.93 -7.86
N ASP A 284 -8.15 7.13 -8.49
CA ASP A 284 -8.24 6.86 -9.93
C ASP A 284 -9.56 6.18 -10.33
N TRP A 285 -10.09 5.33 -9.45
CA TRP A 285 -11.32 4.57 -9.72
C TRP A 285 -12.57 5.46 -9.87
N LEU A 286 -12.52 6.73 -9.46
CA LEU A 286 -13.60 7.70 -9.70
C LEU A 286 -13.97 7.81 -11.17
N TYR A 287 -12.97 7.69 -12.06
CA TYR A 287 -13.17 7.83 -13.49
C TYR A 287 -13.58 6.52 -14.17
N TRP A 288 -13.67 5.42 -13.42
CA TRP A 288 -14.06 4.13 -13.96
C TRP A 288 -15.60 4.01 -14.05
N PRO A 289 -16.15 3.30 -15.05
CA PRO A 289 -17.60 3.17 -15.20
C PRO A 289 -18.33 2.59 -13.98
N GLN A 290 -17.66 1.70 -13.23
CA GLN A 290 -18.17 1.00 -12.05
C GLN A 290 -18.47 1.95 -10.90
N ALA A 291 -17.70 3.05 -10.76
CA ALA A 291 -17.91 4.02 -9.69
C ALA A 291 -19.25 4.76 -9.80
N ARG A 292 -19.85 4.80 -11.00
CA ARG A 292 -21.17 5.41 -11.25
C ARG A 292 -22.33 4.45 -11.03
N GLN A 293 -22.06 3.21 -10.62
CA GLN A 293 -23.10 2.23 -10.29
C GLN A 293 -23.42 2.28 -8.79
N PRO A 294 -24.68 2.07 -8.39
CA PRO A 294 -25.06 2.04 -6.97
C PRO A 294 -24.40 0.87 -6.25
N PHE A 295 -24.10 1.05 -4.97
CA PHE A 295 -23.64 -0.05 -4.12
C PHE A 295 -24.67 -1.19 -4.08
N SER A 296 -24.18 -2.42 -3.98
CA SER A 296 -25.05 -3.57 -3.70
C SER A 296 -25.60 -3.50 -2.28
N ALA A 297 -26.71 -4.19 -2.00
CA ALA A 297 -27.28 -4.28 -0.65
C ALA A 297 -26.27 -4.83 0.38
N GLU A 298 -25.44 -5.78 -0.05
CA GLU A 298 -24.35 -6.37 0.74
C GLU A 298 -23.32 -5.31 1.16
N THR A 299 -22.89 -4.48 0.20
CA THR A 299 -21.94 -3.38 0.44
C THR A 299 -22.55 -2.28 1.31
N VAL A 300 -23.82 -1.95 1.10
CA VAL A 300 -24.56 -0.98 1.94
C VAL A 300 -24.60 -1.43 3.39
N GLU A 301 -24.87 -2.71 3.67
CA GLU A 301 -24.88 -3.24 5.04
C GLU A 301 -23.48 -3.23 5.65
N TYR A 302 -22.45 -3.58 4.87
CA TYR A 302 -21.06 -3.49 5.32
C TYR A 302 -20.69 -2.06 5.72
N ILE A 303 -21.01 -1.06 4.90
CA ILE A 303 -20.79 0.36 5.20
C ILE A 303 -21.54 0.79 6.47
N ARG A 304 -22.81 0.40 6.60
CA ARG A 304 -23.63 0.71 7.78
C ARG A 304 -23.01 0.21 9.08
N SER A 305 -22.38 -0.96 9.05
CA SER A 305 -21.76 -1.60 10.22
C SER A 305 -20.47 -0.94 10.72
N MET A 306 -19.87 -0.03 9.94
CA MET A 306 -18.62 0.64 10.29
C MET A 306 -18.75 1.54 11.53
N ASP A 307 -17.71 1.54 12.37
CA ASP A 307 -17.67 2.28 13.63
C ASP A 307 -16.23 2.75 13.92
N ALA A 308 -15.97 4.02 13.61
CA ALA A 308 -14.68 4.65 13.76
C ALA A 308 -14.15 4.59 15.20
N GLU A 309 -14.99 4.71 16.24
CA GLU A 309 -14.54 4.69 17.64
C GLU A 309 -13.99 3.32 18.03
N THR A 310 -14.67 2.25 17.62
CA THR A 310 -14.14 0.91 17.84
C THR A 310 -12.86 0.69 17.02
N ASP A 311 -12.80 1.18 15.79
CA ASP A 311 -11.61 1.05 14.95
C ASP A 311 -10.39 1.73 15.55
N MET A 312 -10.54 2.95 16.09
CA MET A 312 -9.46 3.65 16.78
C MET A 312 -9.03 2.92 18.05
N ALA A 313 -9.97 2.37 18.82
CA ALA A 313 -9.65 1.55 19.98
C ALA A 313 -8.87 0.29 19.57
N LEU A 314 -9.19 -0.31 18.42
CA LEU A 314 -8.45 -1.43 17.85
C LEU A 314 -7.03 -1.01 17.45
N LEU A 315 -6.85 0.08 16.72
CA LEU A 315 -5.51 0.57 16.33
C LEU A 315 -4.65 0.86 17.58
N LYS A 316 -5.24 1.51 18.59
CA LYS A 316 -4.57 1.76 19.88
C LYS A 316 -4.18 0.47 20.59
N PHE A 317 -5.05 -0.55 20.56
CA PHE A 317 -4.75 -1.87 21.11
C PHE A 317 -3.55 -2.53 20.41
N TYR A 318 -3.41 -2.32 19.10
CA TYR A 318 -2.28 -2.77 18.27
C TYR A 318 -1.03 -1.89 18.36
N GLY A 319 -1.07 -0.81 19.14
CA GLY A 319 0.09 0.03 19.45
C GLY A 319 0.19 1.32 18.65
N TRP A 320 -0.81 1.65 17.82
CA TRP A 320 -0.90 2.94 17.16
C TRP A 320 -1.99 3.81 17.78
N ASP A 321 -1.59 4.72 18.68
CA ASP A 321 -2.47 5.78 19.17
C ASP A 321 -2.60 6.84 18.07
N LEU A 322 -3.71 6.78 17.33
CA LEU A 322 -3.90 7.57 16.13
C LEU A 322 -3.87 9.08 16.48
N PRO A 323 -3.04 9.90 15.81
CA PRO A 323 -3.01 11.35 16.04
C PRO A 323 -4.41 11.96 15.89
N LEU A 324 -4.70 13.02 16.64
CA LEU A 324 -6.03 13.63 16.72
C LEU A 324 -6.60 13.96 15.32
N GLU A 325 -5.77 14.53 14.45
CA GLU A 325 -6.15 14.92 13.10
C GLU A 325 -6.43 13.70 12.21
N CYS A 326 -5.60 12.66 12.30
CA CYS A 326 -5.82 11.40 11.58
C CYS A 326 -7.11 10.69 12.07
N ALA A 327 -7.36 10.74 13.39
CA ALA A 327 -8.58 10.22 14.01
C ALA A 327 -9.82 11.01 13.56
N ARG A 328 -9.71 12.33 13.43
CA ARG A 328 -10.76 13.19 12.86
C ARG A 328 -11.03 12.82 11.41
N VAL A 329 -9.99 12.63 10.59
CA VAL A 329 -10.13 12.17 9.20
C VAL A 329 -10.91 10.85 9.14
N LEU A 330 -10.54 9.83 9.94
CA LEU A 330 -11.26 8.55 9.97
C LEU A 330 -12.74 8.69 10.38
N ARG A 331 -13.04 9.56 11.35
CA ARG A 331 -14.42 9.81 11.79
C ARG A 331 -15.25 10.46 10.70
N ILE A 332 -14.74 11.54 10.10
CA ILE A 332 -15.46 12.31 9.09
C ILE A 332 -15.62 11.50 7.80
N SER A 333 -14.58 10.78 7.35
CA SER A 333 -14.66 9.93 6.16
C SER A 333 -15.67 8.79 6.34
N THR A 334 -15.68 8.15 7.51
CA THR A 334 -16.66 7.10 7.86
C THR A 334 -18.08 7.69 7.90
N MET A 335 -18.24 8.88 8.47
CA MET A 335 -19.52 9.58 8.54
C MET A 335 -20.05 9.92 7.14
N LEU A 336 -19.21 10.51 6.28
CA LEU A 336 -19.56 10.84 4.90
C LEU A 336 -19.97 9.60 4.12
N LEU A 337 -19.18 8.53 4.22
CA LEU A 337 -19.47 7.29 3.52
C LEU A 337 -20.81 6.69 3.96
N LYS A 338 -21.12 6.68 5.26
CA LYS A 338 -22.39 6.18 5.79
C LYS A 338 -23.58 7.03 5.34
N LYS A 339 -23.53 8.35 5.56
CA LYS A 339 -24.61 9.27 5.20
C LYS A 339 -24.86 9.32 3.69
N GLY A 340 -23.80 9.38 2.88
CA GLY A 340 -23.92 9.35 1.42
C GLY A 340 -24.53 8.05 0.92
N THR A 341 -24.11 6.91 1.50
CA THR A 341 -24.68 5.59 1.15
C THR A 341 -26.15 5.47 1.54
N GLU A 342 -26.56 5.99 2.71
CA GLU A 342 -27.95 5.99 3.15
C GLU A 342 -28.88 6.81 2.22
N LYS A 343 -28.35 7.87 1.60
CA LYS A 343 -29.03 8.66 0.57
C LYS A 343 -29.01 8.02 -0.82
N GLY A 344 -28.42 6.83 -0.98
CA GLY A 344 -28.33 6.13 -2.24
C GLY A 344 -27.30 6.70 -3.23
N LEU A 345 -26.36 7.50 -2.75
CA LEU A 345 -25.30 8.06 -3.58
C LEU A 345 -24.34 6.95 -4.06
N THR A 346 -23.80 7.15 -5.27
CA THR A 346 -22.82 6.25 -5.88
C THR A 346 -21.41 6.48 -5.31
N PRO A 347 -20.47 5.51 -5.43
CA PRO A 347 -19.07 5.74 -5.09
C PRO A 347 -18.49 6.99 -5.76
N PHE A 348 -18.88 7.27 -7.01
CA PHE A 348 -18.47 8.47 -7.73
C PHE A 348 -18.94 9.73 -7.01
N ALA A 349 -20.22 9.83 -6.66
CA ALA A 349 -20.76 11.00 -6.00
C ALA A 349 -20.08 11.26 -4.63
N ILE A 350 -19.92 10.22 -3.81
CA ILE A 350 -19.29 10.36 -2.49
C ILE A 350 -17.80 10.67 -2.62
N GLY A 351 -17.06 9.92 -3.45
CA GLY A 351 -15.62 10.12 -3.61
C GLY A 351 -15.27 11.46 -4.29
N SER A 352 -16.14 11.98 -5.17
CA SER A 352 -15.97 13.32 -5.74
C SER A 352 -16.07 14.44 -4.69
N MET A 353 -16.75 14.23 -3.57
CA MET A 353 -16.75 15.20 -2.47
C MET A 353 -15.40 15.24 -1.73
N MET A 354 -14.62 14.16 -1.79
CA MET A 354 -13.35 14.03 -1.07
C MET A 354 -12.15 14.51 -1.88
N CYS A 355 -12.22 14.45 -3.21
CA CYS A 355 -11.10 14.81 -4.09
C CYS A 355 -11.22 16.25 -4.57
N ARG A 356 -10.11 17.00 -4.51
CA ARG A 356 -10.03 18.33 -5.12
C ARG A 356 -10.10 18.23 -6.65
N GLU A 357 -10.91 19.08 -7.29
CA GLU A 357 -10.97 19.17 -8.76
C GLU A 357 -9.65 19.70 -9.36
N THR A 358 -8.99 20.59 -8.63
CA THR A 358 -7.68 21.14 -8.96
C THR A 358 -6.91 21.37 -7.66
N VAL A 359 -5.58 21.41 -7.72
CA VAL A 359 -4.72 21.68 -6.55
C VAL A 359 -5.00 23.02 -5.84
N ARG A 360 -5.83 23.91 -6.41
CA ARG A 360 -6.16 25.23 -5.85
C ARG A 360 -7.60 25.35 -5.33
N LYS A 361 -8.46 24.37 -5.64
CA LYS A 361 -9.87 24.39 -5.24
C LYS A 361 -10.05 23.33 -4.18
N GLU A 362 -10.42 23.75 -2.98
CA GLU A 362 -10.76 22.85 -1.88
C GLU A 362 -11.85 21.88 -2.31
N SER A 363 -11.80 20.67 -1.77
CA SER A 363 -12.82 19.66 -1.97
C SER A 363 -14.04 19.96 -1.09
N VAL A 364 -15.20 19.39 -1.43
CA VAL A 364 -16.44 19.61 -0.68
C VAL A 364 -16.27 19.19 0.79
N ILE A 365 -15.55 18.12 1.08
CA ILE A 365 -15.28 17.69 2.46
C ILE A 365 -14.43 18.71 3.23
N GLU A 366 -13.51 19.40 2.56
CA GLU A 366 -12.71 20.48 3.17
C GLU A 366 -13.57 21.71 3.45
N GLU A 367 -14.45 22.09 2.52
CA GLU A 367 -15.43 23.17 2.72
C GLU A 367 -16.35 22.88 3.91
N ILE A 368 -16.89 21.66 4.01
CA ILE A 368 -17.72 21.21 5.15
C ILE A 368 -16.95 21.34 6.47
N ILE A 369 -15.68 20.91 6.49
CA ILE A 369 -14.82 20.98 7.68
C ILE A 369 -14.56 22.44 8.07
N GLN A 370 -14.28 23.30 7.10
CA GLN A 370 -14.02 24.72 7.34
C GLN A 370 -15.28 25.44 7.85
N GLU A 371 -16.45 25.19 7.25
CA GLU A 371 -17.72 25.74 7.71
C GLU A 371 -18.06 25.27 9.14
N ALA A 372 -17.75 24.02 9.46
CA ALA A 372 -17.91 23.51 10.82
C ALA A 372 -16.99 24.23 11.82
N TRP A 373 -15.74 24.52 11.45
CA TRP A 373 -14.85 25.32 12.28
C TRP A 373 -15.34 26.75 12.48
N ASP A 374 -15.87 27.37 11.43
CA ASP A 374 -16.41 28.73 11.50
C ASP A 374 -17.70 28.81 12.33
N SER A 375 -18.41 27.69 12.46
CA SER A 375 -19.67 27.57 13.21
C SER A 375 -19.48 27.28 14.71
N VAL A 376 -18.30 26.85 15.14
CA VAL A 376 -18.00 26.50 16.54
C VAL A 376 -17.07 27.51 17.20
N ILE A 377 -17.16 27.63 18.54
CA ILE A 377 -16.23 28.46 19.29
C ILE A 377 -14.84 27.79 19.39
N PRO A 378 -13.71 28.55 19.43
CA PRO A 378 -12.35 27.97 19.43
C PRO A 378 -11.99 26.99 20.55
N VAL A 379 -12.83 26.88 21.60
CA VAL A 379 -12.62 26.01 22.77
C VAL A 379 -13.66 24.88 22.79
N CYS A 380 -14.32 24.60 21.66
CA CYS A 380 -15.29 23.50 21.58
C CYS A 380 -14.60 22.14 21.74
N SER A 381 -15.31 21.18 22.32
CA SER A 381 -14.86 19.79 22.35
C SER A 381 -14.89 19.17 20.95
N GLU A 382 -14.05 18.15 20.72
CA GLU A 382 -14.04 17.38 19.46
C GLU A 382 -15.43 16.85 19.08
N ALA A 383 -16.21 16.36 20.06
CA ALA A 383 -17.57 15.87 19.81
C ALA A 383 -18.51 16.96 19.25
N ALA A 384 -18.45 18.17 19.82
CA ALA A 384 -19.26 19.30 19.35
C ALA A 384 -18.85 19.77 17.95
N PHE A 385 -17.55 19.73 17.64
CA PHE A 385 -17.06 19.99 16.29
C PHE A 385 -17.59 18.94 15.29
N LEU A 386 -17.52 17.64 15.64
CA LEU A 386 -18.01 16.56 14.78
C LEU A 386 -19.54 16.59 14.61
N ASP A 387 -20.30 17.01 15.62
CA ASP A 387 -21.74 17.24 15.51
C ASP A 387 -22.03 18.36 14.49
N SER A 388 -21.23 19.44 14.52
CA SER A 388 -21.34 20.53 13.53
C SER A 388 -21.02 20.03 12.11
N VAL A 389 -19.95 19.25 11.95
CA VAL A 389 -19.60 18.60 10.67
C VAL A 389 -20.76 17.72 10.17
N SER A 390 -21.36 16.91 11.04
CA SER A 390 -22.49 16.06 10.68
C SER A 390 -23.68 16.85 10.15
N ILE A 391 -24.04 17.96 10.80
CA ILE A 391 -25.19 18.79 10.41
C ILE A 391 -24.95 19.46 9.06
N ILE A 392 -23.78 20.09 8.88
CA ILE A 392 -23.42 20.77 7.62
C ILE A 392 -23.35 19.75 6.48
N MET A 393 -22.74 18.59 6.74
CA MET A 393 -22.67 17.50 5.77
C MET A 393 -24.06 17.01 5.33
N ASP A 394 -25.05 16.96 6.23
CA ASP A 394 -26.42 16.60 5.85
C ASP A 394 -27.01 17.59 4.83
N SER A 395 -26.78 18.90 5.00
CA SER A 395 -27.23 19.93 4.06
C SER A 395 -26.60 19.76 2.68
N TYR A 396 -25.27 19.59 2.61
CA TYR A 396 -24.57 19.34 1.34
C TYR A 396 -25.09 18.07 0.65
N LEU A 397 -25.32 17.00 1.40
CA LEU A 397 -25.81 15.75 0.85
C LEU A 397 -27.29 15.82 0.42
N GLU A 398 -28.11 16.70 0.99
CA GLU A 398 -29.50 16.94 0.53
C GLU A 398 -29.55 17.59 -0.84
N GLU A 399 -28.60 18.46 -1.17
CA GLU A 399 -28.52 19.11 -2.48
C GLU A 399 -28.12 18.17 -3.62
N MET A 400 -27.61 16.97 -3.30
CA MET A 400 -27.12 15.99 -4.26
C MET A 400 -28.13 14.92 -4.68
N VAL A 401 -29.29 14.83 -4.01
CA VAL A 401 -30.30 13.75 -4.19
C VAL A 401 -31.40 14.11 -5.17
#